data_AF-A0A4Q1V7Y9-F1
#
_entry.id   AF-A0A4Q1V7Y9-F1
#
_cell.length_a   1.000
_cell.length_b   1.000
_cell.length_c   1.000
_cell.angle_alpha   90.00
_cell.angle_beta   90.00
_cell.angle_gamma   90.00
#
_symmetry.space_group_name_H-M   'P 1'
#
loop_
_entity.id
_entity.type
_entity.pdbx_description
1 polymer ?
#
loop_
_entity_poly.entity_id
_entity_poly.type
_entity_poly.pdbx_seq_one_letter_code
_entity_poly.pdbx_strand_id
1 'polypeptide(L)'
;MALAAQNSTGIVFEKAAIMRRAFQHARFALMICHTAAQRNEQRSRALRKAWAEAKSEAYTLRQRAEQEARTRAALAARAVESARLAASFGNDAAAIQQAIASEHYRDRMNFAAVDRLHTALNQIGA
;
A
#
# COMPACT_ATOMS: atom_id res chain seq x y z
N MET A 1 9.88 -19.28 -3.13
CA MET A 1 9.72 -19.02 -4.57
C MET A 1 8.30 -18.58 -4.80
N ALA A 2 8.12 -17.52 -5.58
CA ALA A 2 6.80 -17.05 -5.98
C ALA A 2 6.11 -18.09 -6.86
N LEU A 3 4.81 -18.31 -6.68
CA LEU A 3 4.01 -19.20 -7.53
C LEU A 3 3.37 -18.43 -8.70
N ALA A 4 3.16 -17.13 -8.48
CA ALA A 4 2.67 -16.19 -9.47
C ALA A 4 3.56 -14.95 -9.45
N ALA A 5 3.77 -14.36 -10.63
CA ALA A 5 4.52 -13.13 -10.79
C ALA A 5 3.73 -12.16 -11.66
N GLN A 6 3.84 -10.87 -11.36
CA GLN A 6 3.30 -9.82 -12.20
C GLN A 6 4.32 -9.43 -13.27
N ASN A 7 3.89 -9.40 -14.53
CA ASN A 7 4.66 -8.88 -15.64
C ASN A 7 3.95 -7.64 -16.23
N SER A 8 4.50 -7.08 -17.31
CA SER A 8 3.91 -5.92 -17.99
C SER A 8 2.53 -6.19 -18.60
N THR A 9 2.18 -7.45 -18.88
CA THR A 9 0.92 -7.83 -19.55
C THR A 9 -0.13 -8.43 -18.61
N GLY A 10 0.21 -8.75 -17.36
CA GLY A 10 -0.69 -9.38 -16.41
C GLY A 10 0.02 -10.23 -15.35
N ILE A 11 -0.63 -11.33 -14.94
CA ILE A 11 -0.10 -12.27 -13.97
C ILE A 11 0.27 -13.57 -14.67
N VAL A 12 1.48 -14.05 -14.42
CA VAL A 12 2.02 -15.31 -14.96
C VAL A 12 2.22 -16.31 -13.83
N PHE A 13 1.83 -17.56 -14.06
CA PHE A 13 2.01 -18.66 -13.11
C PHE A 13 3.30 -19.43 -13.42
N GLU A 14 4.18 -19.58 -12.45
CA GLU A 14 5.43 -20.32 -12.64
C GLU A 14 5.20 -21.82 -12.44
N LYS A 15 5.02 -22.55 -13.55
CA LYS A 15 4.78 -24.01 -13.52
C LYS A 15 5.80 -24.76 -12.67
N ALA A 16 7.10 -24.45 -12.80
CA ALA A 16 8.15 -25.12 -12.05
C ALA A 16 8.02 -24.89 -10.54
N ALA A 17 7.70 -23.67 -10.12
CA ALA A 17 7.47 -23.35 -8.70
C ALA A 17 6.24 -24.07 -8.16
N ILE A 18 5.14 -24.11 -8.91
CA ILE A 18 3.91 -24.83 -8.52
C ILE A 18 4.16 -26.32 -8.39
N MET A 19 4.91 -26.94 -9.30
CA MET A 19 5.26 -28.35 -9.22
C MET A 19 6.18 -28.65 -8.02
N ARG A 20 7.17 -27.79 -7.75
CA ARG A 20 8.02 -27.89 -6.55
C ARG A 20 7.18 -27.77 -5.27
N ARG A 21 6.21 -26.86 -5.25
CA ARG A 21 5.29 -26.66 -4.11
C ARG A 21 4.37 -27.86 -3.90
N ALA A 22 3.81 -28.42 -4.97
CA ALA A 22 3.03 -29.65 -4.92
C ALA A 22 3.85 -30.81 -4.35
N PHE A 23 5.11 -30.96 -4.78
CA PHE A 23 6.01 -31.95 -4.21
C PHE A 23 6.26 -31.73 -2.72
N GLN A 24 6.49 -30.49 -2.28
CA GLN A 24 6.67 -30.17 -0.85
C GLN A 24 5.46 -30.59 0.00
N HIS A 25 4.24 -30.40 -0.51
CA HIS A 25 3.01 -30.83 0.16
C HIS A 25 2.86 -32.35 0.21
N ALA A 26 3.30 -33.05 -0.83
CA ALA A 26 3.12 -34.49 -0.95
C ALA A 26 4.28 -35.33 -0.38
N ARG A 27 5.46 -34.74 -0.10
CA ARG A 27 6.70 -35.52 0.11
C ARG A 27 6.56 -36.63 1.15
N PHE A 28 5.91 -36.34 2.28
CA PHE A 28 5.72 -37.31 3.36
C PHE A 28 4.59 -38.28 3.06
N ALA A 29 3.48 -37.80 2.49
CA ALA A 29 2.35 -38.64 2.10
C ALA A 29 2.75 -39.68 1.04
N LEU A 30 3.69 -39.35 0.14
CA LEU A 30 4.18 -40.28 -0.87
C LEU A 30 5.05 -41.40 -0.29
N MET A 31 5.74 -41.18 0.83
CA MET A 31 6.58 -42.21 1.49
C MET A 31 5.76 -43.31 2.13
N ILE A 32 4.50 -43.02 2.51
CA ILE A 32 3.58 -43.97 3.16
C ILE A 32 2.60 -44.63 2.18
N CYS A 33 2.67 -44.29 0.89
CA CYS A 33 1.81 -44.89 -0.14
C CYS A 33 2.37 -46.23 -0.59
N HIS A 34 1.52 -47.26 -0.63
CA HIS A 34 1.92 -48.63 -0.99
C HIS A 34 1.54 -48.99 -2.43
N THR A 35 0.60 -48.25 -3.03
CA THR A 35 0.13 -48.52 -4.40
C THR A 35 0.30 -47.33 -5.34
N ALA A 36 0.34 -47.61 -6.65
CA ALA A 36 0.39 -46.57 -7.67
C ALA A 36 -0.85 -45.65 -7.64
N ALA A 37 -2.03 -46.21 -7.35
CA ALA A 37 -3.28 -45.46 -7.22
C ALA A 37 -3.21 -44.44 -6.08
N GLN A 38 -2.75 -44.85 -4.89
CA GLN A 38 -2.56 -43.96 -3.74
C GLN A 38 -1.58 -42.82 -4.06
N ARG A 39 -0.46 -43.13 -4.72
CA ARG A 39 0.51 -42.10 -5.12
C ARG A 39 -0.09 -41.08 -6.09
N ASN A 40 -0.88 -41.53 -7.07
CA ASN A 40 -1.54 -40.62 -8.02
C ASN A 40 -2.58 -39.73 -7.34
N GLU A 41 -3.34 -40.28 -6.39
CA GLU A 41 -4.29 -39.51 -5.61
C GLU A 41 -3.58 -38.42 -4.78
N GLN A 42 -2.51 -38.77 -4.07
CA GLN A 42 -1.74 -37.80 -3.29
C GLN A 42 -1.13 -36.69 -4.16
N ARG A 43 -0.59 -37.05 -5.34
CA ARG A 43 -0.11 -36.07 -6.33
C ARG A 43 -1.23 -35.12 -6.79
N SER A 44 -2.41 -35.65 -7.10
CA SER A 44 -3.57 -34.84 -7.51
C SER A 44 -4.01 -33.88 -6.41
N ARG A 45 -4.11 -34.34 -5.16
CA ARG A 45 -4.49 -33.52 -4.00
C ARG A 45 -3.45 -32.40 -3.78
N ALA A 46 -2.17 -32.74 -3.80
CA ALA A 46 -1.10 -31.78 -3.59
C ALA A 46 -1.00 -30.75 -4.73
N LEU A 47 -1.24 -31.15 -5.98
CA LEU A 47 -1.28 -30.23 -7.11
C LEU A 47 -2.46 -29.25 -6.99
N ARG A 48 -3.65 -29.74 -6.63
CA ARG A 48 -4.82 -28.87 -6.37
C ARG A 48 -4.54 -27.86 -5.26
N LYS A 49 -3.89 -28.29 -4.17
CA LYS A 49 -3.48 -27.40 -3.08
C LYS A 49 -2.49 -26.33 -3.54
N ALA A 50 -1.42 -26.74 -4.23
CA ALA A 50 -0.42 -25.80 -4.76
C ALA A 50 -1.03 -24.81 -5.77
N TRP A 51 -1.99 -25.25 -6.59
CA TRP A 51 -2.71 -24.39 -7.52
C TRP A 51 -3.62 -23.38 -6.80
N ALA A 52 -4.29 -23.78 -5.72
CA ALA A 52 -5.07 -22.86 -4.90
C ALA A 52 -4.17 -21.78 -4.26
N GLU A 53 -3.00 -22.16 -3.73
CA GLU A 53 -2.01 -21.21 -3.21
C GLU A 53 -1.54 -20.24 -4.31
N ALA A 54 -1.26 -20.74 -5.51
CA ALA A 54 -0.85 -19.90 -6.64
C ALA A 54 -1.94 -18.89 -7.05
N LYS A 55 -3.22 -19.31 -7.07
CA LYS A 55 -4.34 -18.40 -7.34
C LYS A 55 -4.51 -17.34 -6.25
N SER A 56 -4.31 -17.71 -4.98
CA SER A 56 -4.37 -16.76 -3.88
C SER A 56 -3.27 -15.71 -4.00
N GLU A 57 -2.04 -16.12 -4.32
CA GLU A 57 -0.92 -15.22 -4.56
C GLU A 57 -1.20 -14.27 -5.75
N ALA A 58 -1.72 -14.81 -6.86
CA ALA A 58 -2.14 -14.02 -8.01
C ALA A 58 -3.22 -12.98 -7.65
N TYR A 59 -4.22 -13.37 -6.86
CA TYR A 59 -5.27 -12.46 -6.40
C TYR A 59 -4.69 -11.31 -5.57
N THR A 60 -3.77 -11.61 -4.65
CA THR A 60 -3.09 -10.58 -3.85
C THR A 60 -2.25 -9.64 -4.72
N LEU A 61 -1.53 -10.16 -5.72
CA LEU A 61 -0.77 -9.32 -6.66
C LEU A 61 -1.69 -8.37 -7.43
N ARG A 62 -2.84 -8.86 -7.91
CA ARG A 62 -3.84 -8.03 -8.58
C ARG A 62 -4.37 -6.92 -7.67
N GLN A 63 -4.74 -7.25 -6.43
CA GLN A 63 -5.22 -6.25 -5.47
C GLN A 63 -4.17 -5.17 -5.19
N ARG A 64 -2.91 -5.55 -5.07
CA ARG A 64 -1.79 -4.59 -4.89
C ARG A 64 -1.67 -3.68 -6.10
N ALA A 65 -1.71 -4.21 -7.31
CA ALA A 65 -1.65 -3.41 -8.54
C ALA A 65 -2.82 -2.43 -8.65
N GLU A 66 -4.04 -2.87 -8.32
CA GLU A 66 -5.22 -1.99 -8.30
C GLU A 66 -5.10 -0.89 -7.24
N GLN A 67 -4.58 -1.23 -6.06
CA GLN A 67 -4.34 -0.26 -5.00
C GLN A 67 -3.26 0.76 -5.38
N GLU A 68 -2.16 0.31 -6.01
CA GLU A 68 -1.12 1.20 -6.52
C GLU A 68 -1.64 2.15 -7.60
N ALA A 69 -2.52 1.68 -8.50
CA ALA A 69 -3.13 2.57 -9.49
C ALA A 69 -3.98 3.66 -8.82
N ARG A 70 -4.77 3.29 -7.79
CA ARG A 70 -5.57 4.24 -7.00
C ARG A 70 -4.69 5.24 -6.25
N THR A 71 -3.60 4.79 -5.61
CA THR A 71 -2.70 5.70 -4.90
C THR A 71 -1.99 6.65 -5.85
N ARG A 72 -1.55 6.19 -7.02
CA ARG A 72 -0.98 7.07 -8.06
C ARG A 72 -1.98 8.12 -8.52
N ALA A 73 -3.23 7.75 -8.77
CA ALA A 73 -4.28 8.69 -9.14
C ALA A 73 -4.55 9.73 -8.05
N ALA A 74 -4.61 9.30 -6.78
CA ALA A 74 -4.80 10.20 -5.64
C ALA A 74 -3.62 11.16 -5.45
N LEU A 75 -2.38 10.68 -5.62
CA LEU A 75 -1.18 11.51 -5.55
C LEU A 75 -1.14 12.52 -6.71
N ALA A 76 -1.52 12.13 -7.92
CA ALA A 76 -1.61 13.04 -9.06
C ALA A 76 -2.65 14.14 -8.83
N ALA A 77 -3.83 13.79 -8.29
CA ALA A 77 -4.86 14.77 -7.93
C ALA A 77 -4.35 15.78 -6.88
N ARG A 78 -3.72 15.28 -5.81
CA ARG A 78 -3.10 16.13 -4.76
C ARG A 78 -2.01 17.03 -5.34
N ALA A 79 -1.17 16.53 -6.24
CA ALA A 79 -0.14 17.33 -6.88
C ALA A 79 -0.74 18.49 -7.71
N VAL A 80 -1.85 18.24 -8.42
CA VAL A 80 -2.59 19.29 -9.14
C VAL A 80 -3.17 20.32 -8.19
N GLU A 81 -3.77 19.90 -7.08
CA GLU A 81 -4.29 20.81 -6.04
C GLU A 81 -3.17 21.67 -5.43
N SER A 82 -2.04 21.05 -5.06
CA SER A 82 -0.87 21.77 -4.55
C SER A 82 -0.31 22.76 -5.56
N ALA A 83 -0.25 22.40 -6.85
CA ALA A 83 0.20 23.31 -7.90
C ALA A 83 -0.76 24.49 -8.10
N ARG A 84 -2.09 24.26 -8.02
CA ARG A 84 -3.09 25.34 -8.07
C ARG A 84 -2.99 26.28 -6.87
N LEU A 85 -2.77 25.72 -5.68
CA LEU A 85 -2.58 26.50 -4.46
C LEU A 85 -1.31 27.34 -4.55
N ALA A 86 -0.18 26.75 -4.96
CA ALA A 86 1.06 27.49 -5.19
C ALA A 86 0.87 28.63 -6.20
N ALA A 87 0.13 28.37 -7.29
CA ALA A 87 -0.19 29.39 -8.28
C ALA A 87 -1.04 30.54 -7.72
N SER A 88 -1.94 30.30 -6.74
CA SER A 88 -2.68 31.38 -6.07
C SER A 88 -1.79 32.31 -5.25
N PHE A 89 -0.62 31.85 -4.83
CA PHE A 89 0.44 32.66 -4.22
C PHE A 89 1.47 33.16 -5.25
N GLY A 90 1.15 33.10 -6.55
CA GLY A 90 2.08 33.50 -7.62
C GLY A 90 3.31 32.61 -7.76
N ASN A 91 3.29 31.40 -7.19
CA ASN A 91 4.46 30.52 -7.02
C ASN A 91 5.62 31.15 -6.24
N ASP A 92 5.35 32.19 -5.43
CA ASP A 92 6.37 32.78 -4.56
C ASP A 92 6.60 31.91 -3.32
N ALA A 93 7.79 31.33 -3.24
CA ALA A 93 8.18 30.45 -2.13
C ALA A 93 8.13 31.17 -0.77
N ALA A 94 8.43 32.48 -0.72
CA ALA A 94 8.38 33.23 0.53
C ALA A 94 6.92 33.46 0.99
N ALA A 95 6.04 33.84 0.06
CA ALA A 95 4.61 33.99 0.34
C ALA A 95 3.96 32.67 0.78
N ILE A 96 4.32 31.55 0.14
CA ILE A 96 3.85 30.21 0.51
C ILE A 96 4.35 29.82 1.90
N GLN A 97 5.64 30.01 2.20
CA GLN A 97 6.19 29.71 3.54
C GLN A 97 5.56 30.56 4.63
N GLN A 98 5.32 31.84 4.35
CA GLN A 98 4.65 32.73 5.29
C GLN A 98 3.19 32.33 5.52
N ALA A 99 2.47 31.92 4.47
CA ALA A 99 1.11 31.39 4.58
C ALA A 99 1.08 30.11 5.44
N ILE A 100 1.97 29.15 5.17
CA ILE A 100 2.11 27.90 5.95
C ILE A 100 2.42 28.22 7.42
N ALA A 101 3.37 29.12 7.68
CA ALA A 101 3.70 29.53 9.04
C ALA A 101 2.49 30.16 9.73
N SER A 102 1.76 31.05 9.06
CA SER A 102 0.58 31.72 9.61
C SER A 102 -0.55 30.73 9.95
N GLU A 103 -0.72 29.69 9.15
CA GLU A 103 -1.72 28.64 9.36
C GLU A 103 -1.29 27.70 10.50
N HIS A 104 -0.01 27.33 10.56
CA HIS A 104 0.56 26.61 11.71
C HIS A 104 0.45 27.40 13.02
N TYR A 105 0.64 28.72 12.97
CA TYR A 105 0.41 29.58 14.11
C TYR A 105 -1.08 29.64 14.48
N ARG A 106 -2.01 29.69 13.53
CA ARG A 106 -3.46 29.61 13.83
C ARG A 106 -3.87 28.29 14.48
N ASP A 107 -3.35 27.16 13.99
CA ASP A 107 -3.65 25.83 14.55
C ASP A 107 -3.07 25.61 15.95
N ARG A 108 -1.95 26.26 16.28
CA ARG A 108 -1.27 26.14 17.58
C ARG A 108 -1.50 27.32 18.52
N MET A 109 -2.05 28.44 18.03
CA MET A 109 -2.38 29.57 18.89
C MET A 109 -3.59 29.19 19.73
N ASN A 110 -3.34 29.02 21.03
CA ASN A 110 -4.39 29.09 22.01
C ASN A 110 -4.85 30.56 22.09
N PHE A 111 -5.84 30.94 21.27
CA PHE A 111 -6.36 32.31 21.19
C PHE A 111 -6.71 32.88 22.57
N ALA A 112 -7.11 32.03 23.53
CA ALA A 112 -7.37 32.42 24.92
C ALA A 112 -6.11 32.87 25.70
N ALA A 113 -4.91 32.42 25.33
CA ALA A 113 -3.65 32.90 25.92
C ALA A 113 -3.19 34.22 25.29
N VAL A 114 -3.50 34.42 24.01
CA VAL A 114 -3.23 35.67 23.29
C VAL A 114 -4.13 36.79 23.82
N ASP A 115 -5.43 36.53 24.01
CA ASP A 115 -6.34 37.48 24.63
C ASP A 115 -5.92 37.86 26.05
N ARG A 116 -5.43 36.89 26.85
CA ARG A 116 -4.89 37.16 28.19
C ARG A 116 -3.65 38.03 28.16
N LEU A 117 -2.71 37.78 27.24
CA LEU A 117 -1.52 38.62 27.06
C LEU A 117 -1.88 40.02 26.56
N HIS A 118 -2.85 40.15 25.66
CA HIS A 118 -3.34 41.44 25.18
C HIS A 118 -4.02 42.24 26.31
N THR A 119 -4.81 41.57 27.15
CA THR A 119 -5.42 42.18 28.34
C THR A 119 -4.37 42.62 29.36
N ALA A 120 -3.34 41.81 29.59
CA ALA A 120 -2.24 42.15 30.50
C ALA A 120 -1.39 43.32 29.98
N LEU A 121 -1.12 43.38 28.67
CA LEU A 121 -0.41 44.51 28.06
C LEU A 121 -1.19 45.82 28.16
N ASN A 122 -2.51 45.78 27.96
CA ASN A 122 -3.37 46.96 28.10
C ASN A 122 -3.52 47.41 29.58
N GLN A 123 -3.33 46.51 30.54
CA GLN A 123 -3.31 46.84 31.97
C GLN A 123 -1.97 47.43 32.44
N ILE A 124 -0.87 47.19 31.73
CA ILE A 124 0.46 47.74 32.03
C ILE A 124 0.67 49.10 31.33
N GLY A 125 -0.03 49.33 30.21
CA GLY A 125 0.01 50.59 29.46
C GLY A 125 -1.01 51.66 29.90
N ALA A 126 -1.81 51.39 30.94
CA ALA A 126 -2.76 52.32 31.57
C ALA A 126 -2.28 52.70 32.98
#